data_AF-A0A834HSU0-F1
#
_entry.id   AF-A0A834HSU0-F1
#
_cell.length_a   1.000
_cell.length_b   1.000
_cell.length_c   1.000
_cell.angle_alpha   90.00
_cell.angle_beta   90.00
_cell.angle_gamma   90.00
#
_symmetry.space_group_name_H-M   'P 1'
#
loop_
_entity.id
_entity.type
_entity.pdbx_description
1 polymer ?
#
loop_
_entity_poly.entity_id
_entity_poly.type
_entity_poly.pdbx_seq_one_letter_code
_entity_poly.pdbx_strand_id
1 'polypeptide(L)'
;MTTVLLYRSLTLLVVYSFISNIYGVLSPAIPVTYNHSSTRIKREDTKSNEKGANGTCIAPPQPANGRWIVLGSNLTNVPGQIIDKFTVLSITCNNNYVLSTHETFHLMVCLDEGKWNSEMPHCNSISKN
;
A
#
# COMPACT_ATOMS: atom_id res chain seq x y z
N MET A 1 52.19 -31.70 -12.40
CA MET A 1 50.71 -31.82 -12.32
C MET A 1 50.32 -32.13 -10.87
N THR A 2 50.54 -31.20 -9.94
CA THR A 2 50.31 -31.41 -8.49
C THR A 2 49.92 -30.12 -7.73
N THR A 3 50.18 -28.94 -8.30
CA THR A 3 49.86 -27.63 -7.69
C THR A 3 48.36 -27.29 -7.65
N VAL A 4 47.54 -27.91 -8.51
CA VAL A 4 46.09 -27.63 -8.56
C VAL A 4 45.31 -28.27 -7.39
N LEU A 5 45.83 -29.36 -6.82
CA LEU A 5 45.16 -30.08 -5.72
C LEU A 5 45.27 -29.36 -4.37
N LEU A 6 46.36 -28.60 -4.14
CA LEU A 6 46.53 -27.83 -2.91
C LEU A 6 45.59 -26.60 -2.86
N TYR A 7 45.30 -26.01 -4.02
CA TYR A 7 44.43 -24.82 -4.10
C TYR A 7 42.94 -25.14 -3.84
N ARG A 8 42.49 -26.35 -4.19
CA ARG A 8 41.13 -26.83 -3.89
C ARG A 8 40.93 -27.21 -2.41
N SER A 9 42.00 -27.60 -1.72
CA SER A 9 41.94 -27.94 -0.29
C SER A 9 41.83 -26.70 0.59
N LEU A 10 42.57 -25.63 0.26
CA LEU A 10 42.52 -24.37 1.01
C LEU A 10 41.17 -23.65 0.91
N THR A 11 40.52 -23.65 -0.26
CA THR A 11 39.23 -22.98 -0.44
C THR A 11 38.11 -23.64 0.37
N LEU A 12 38.13 -24.95 0.56
CA LEU A 12 37.15 -25.67 1.39
C LEU A 12 37.26 -25.34 2.89
N LEU A 13 38.49 -25.15 3.41
CA LEU A 13 38.70 -24.74 4.82
C LEU A 13 38.19 -23.31 5.10
N VAL A 14 38.38 -22.40 4.14
CA VAL A 14 37.91 -21.02 4.27
C VAL A 14 36.38 -20.96 4.33
N VAL A 15 35.68 -21.73 3.50
CA VAL A 15 34.20 -21.80 3.51
C VAL A 15 33.67 -22.41 4.83
N TYR A 16 34.35 -23.43 5.39
CA TYR A 16 33.97 -24.02 6.69
C TYR A 16 34.10 -23.01 7.85
N SER A 17 35.06 -22.10 7.76
CA SER A 17 35.29 -21.05 8.75
C SER A 17 34.19 -19.97 8.73
N PHE A 18 33.57 -19.71 7.57
CA PHE A 18 32.49 -18.73 7.45
C PHE A 18 31.11 -19.27 7.86
N ILE A 19 30.86 -20.58 7.71
CA ILE A 19 29.56 -21.20 8.04
C ILE A 19 29.41 -21.46 9.56
N SER A 20 30.50 -21.39 10.33
CA SER A 20 30.48 -21.67 11.77
C SER A 20 29.96 -20.51 12.63
N ASN A 21 29.64 -19.35 12.06
CA ASN A 21 29.20 -18.15 12.79
C ASN A 21 27.70 -17.84 12.65
N ILE A 22 26.90 -18.82 12.23
CA ILE A 22 25.43 -18.68 12.05
C ILE A 22 24.63 -19.38 13.15
N TYR A 23 25.28 -19.84 14.22
CA TYR A 23 24.58 -20.24 15.45
C TYR A 23 24.15 -18.97 16.18
N GLY A 24 23.01 -18.47 15.74
CA GLY A 24 22.32 -17.31 16.29
C GLY A 24 22.10 -17.44 17.80
N VAL A 25 22.31 -16.31 18.46
CA VAL A 25 21.97 -16.03 19.85
C VAL A 25 20.52 -16.43 20.10
N LEU A 26 20.32 -17.43 20.97
CA LEU A 26 19.02 -17.79 21.53
C LEU A 26 18.60 -16.64 22.47
N SER A 27 17.83 -15.67 21.98
CA SER A 27 17.27 -14.62 22.83
C SER A 27 16.29 -15.26 23.84
N PRO A 28 16.43 -15.03 25.15
CA PRO A 28 15.40 -15.42 26.10
C PRO A 28 14.14 -14.60 25.79
N ALA A 29 13.03 -15.30 25.55
CA ALA A 29 11.71 -14.71 25.41
C ALA A 29 11.40 -13.94 26.70
N ILE A 30 11.44 -12.61 26.64
CA ILE A 30 10.86 -11.76 27.67
C ILE A 30 9.35 -11.78 27.41
N PRO A 31 8.51 -12.29 28.33
CA PRO A 31 7.07 -12.15 28.18
C PRO A 31 6.72 -10.67 28.34
N VAL A 32 6.40 -9.99 27.24
CA VAL A 32 5.73 -8.70 27.30
C VAL A 32 4.32 -8.97 27.83
N THR A 33 4.11 -8.77 29.12
CA THR A 33 2.76 -8.75 29.70
C THR A 33 2.07 -7.49 29.19
N TYR A 34 1.35 -7.62 28.08
CA TYR A 34 0.47 -6.56 27.61
C TYR A 34 -0.72 -6.47 28.55
N ASN A 35 -0.74 -5.39 29.34
CA ASN A 35 -1.80 -5.14 30.30
C ASN A 35 -3.03 -4.63 29.53
N HIS A 36 -3.92 -5.54 29.11
CA HIS A 36 -5.22 -5.13 28.56
C HIS A 36 -6.15 -4.77 29.71
N SER A 37 -5.95 -3.57 30.29
CA SER A 37 -6.95 -2.94 31.11
C SER A 37 -8.16 -2.63 30.22
N SER A 38 -9.13 -3.54 30.21
CA SER A 38 -10.42 -3.36 29.53
C SER A 38 -11.18 -2.21 30.21
N THR A 39 -10.94 -1.00 29.73
CA THR A 39 -11.87 0.10 29.98
C THR A 39 -13.06 -0.12 29.05
N ARG A 40 -14.24 -0.36 29.62
CA ARG A 40 -15.50 -0.26 28.88
C ARG A 40 -15.68 1.18 28.46
N ILE A 41 -15.12 1.57 27.32
CA ILE A 41 -15.48 2.83 26.67
C ILE A 41 -16.86 2.59 26.06
N LYS A 42 -17.87 3.25 26.63
CA LYS A 42 -19.22 3.34 26.06
C LYS A 42 -19.06 3.77 24.60
N ARG A 43 -19.68 3.05 23.66
CA ARG A 43 -19.81 3.51 22.28
C ARG A 43 -20.53 4.85 22.31
N GLU A 44 -19.78 5.91 22.07
CA GLU A 44 -20.32 7.22 21.76
C GLU A 44 -20.26 7.32 20.24
N ASP A 45 -21.44 7.30 19.61
CA ASP A 45 -21.62 7.43 18.18
C ASP A 45 -21.10 8.80 17.74
N THR A 46 -19.80 8.87 17.49
CA THR A 46 -19.15 10.10 17.07
C THR A 46 -19.32 10.22 15.56
N LYS A 47 -20.27 11.08 15.18
CA LYS A 47 -20.46 11.63 13.84
C LYS A 47 -19.12 11.95 13.16
N SER A 48 -18.93 11.37 11.97
CA SER A 48 -18.20 11.91 10.81
C SER A 48 -17.17 13.02 11.09
N ASN A 49 -15.96 12.65 11.48
CA ASN A 49 -14.76 13.43 11.12
C ASN A 49 -13.50 12.55 11.24
N GLU A 50 -13.41 11.51 10.43
CA GLU A 50 -12.17 10.77 10.22
C GLU A 50 -11.24 11.63 9.35
N LYS A 51 -10.64 12.65 9.97
CA LYS A 51 -9.43 13.27 9.44
C LYS A 51 -8.34 12.20 9.51
N GLY A 52 -7.91 11.68 8.35
CA GLY A 52 -6.92 10.62 8.21
C GLY A 52 -5.77 10.80 9.21
N ALA A 53 -5.78 9.97 10.26
CA ALA A 53 -4.73 9.98 11.25
C ALA A 53 -3.48 9.41 10.55
N ASN A 54 -2.49 10.29 10.31
CA ASN A 54 -1.20 10.00 9.66
C ASN A 54 -1.15 10.13 8.12
N GLY A 55 -1.89 11.09 7.54
CA GLY A 55 -1.71 11.45 6.14
C GLY A 55 -2.22 10.42 5.14
N THR A 56 -2.95 9.41 5.60
CA THR A 56 -3.57 8.40 4.75
C THR A 56 -4.93 8.91 4.24
N CYS A 57 -5.32 8.49 3.05
CA CYS A 57 -6.60 8.82 2.45
C CYS A 57 -7.56 7.63 2.50
N ILE A 58 -8.86 7.90 2.59
CA ILE A 58 -9.88 6.87 2.38
C ILE A 58 -10.18 6.80 0.88
N ALA A 59 -10.12 5.60 0.32
CA ALA A 59 -10.40 5.37 -1.09
C ALA A 59 -11.85 5.75 -1.43
N PRO A 60 -12.07 6.59 -2.45
CA PRO A 60 -13.41 7.03 -2.81
C PRO A 60 -14.24 5.87 -3.37
N PRO A 61 -15.57 6.01 -3.40
CA PRO A 61 -16.43 5.16 -4.22
C PRO A 61 -15.96 5.10 -5.67
N GLN A 62 -16.26 4.00 -6.37
CA GLN A 62 -16.04 3.91 -7.81
C GLN A 62 -16.97 4.90 -8.54
N PRO A 63 -16.49 5.63 -9.57
CA PRO A 63 -17.36 6.50 -10.36
C PRO A 63 -18.42 5.68 -11.10
N ALA A 64 -19.63 6.21 -11.19
CA ALA A 64 -20.67 5.59 -12.03
C ALA A 64 -20.20 5.53 -13.48
N ASN A 65 -20.40 4.38 -14.14
CA ASN A 65 -19.93 4.14 -15.52
C ASN A 65 -18.42 4.33 -15.73
N GLY A 66 -17.63 4.11 -14.69
CA GLY A 66 -16.18 4.12 -14.80
C GLY A 66 -15.55 3.27 -13.70
N ARG A 67 -14.24 3.44 -13.56
CA ARG A 67 -13.46 2.86 -12.48
C ARG A 67 -12.22 3.68 -12.22
N TRP A 68 -11.76 3.65 -10.98
CA TRP A 68 -10.41 4.04 -10.62
C TRP A 68 -9.57 2.81 -10.28
N ILE A 69 -8.28 2.91 -10.54
CA ILE A 69 -7.27 1.93 -10.14
C ILE A 69 -6.14 2.62 -9.39
N VAL A 70 -5.49 1.92 -8.47
CA VAL A 70 -4.26 2.41 -7.85
C VAL A 70 -3.08 2.20 -8.80
N LEU A 71 -2.35 3.26 -9.13
CA LEU A 71 -1.15 3.17 -9.97
C LEU A 71 0.06 2.76 -9.13
N GLY A 72 0.90 1.89 -9.70
CA GLY A 72 2.22 1.56 -9.13
C GLY A 72 2.18 0.84 -7.78
N SER A 73 1.04 0.27 -7.38
CA SER A 73 0.91 -0.50 -6.14
C SER A 73 0.20 -1.83 -6.38
N ASN A 74 0.36 -2.77 -5.44
CA ASN A 74 -0.38 -4.03 -5.41
C ASN A 74 -1.67 -3.94 -4.58
N LEU A 75 -2.14 -2.73 -4.28
CA LEU A 75 -3.36 -2.53 -3.51
C LEU A 75 -4.58 -2.98 -4.32
N THR A 76 -5.56 -3.55 -3.62
CA THR A 76 -6.84 -3.91 -4.21
C THR A 76 -7.66 -2.64 -4.49
N ASN A 77 -8.42 -2.58 -5.59
CA ASN A 77 -9.22 -1.39 -5.94
C ASN A 77 -10.56 -1.35 -5.17
N VAL A 78 -10.51 -1.34 -3.84
CA VAL A 78 -11.67 -1.45 -2.95
C VAL A 78 -12.03 -0.08 -2.37
N PRO A 79 -13.27 0.41 -2.53
CA PRO A 79 -13.74 1.64 -1.88
C PRO A 79 -13.67 1.57 -0.36
N GLY A 80 -13.43 2.70 0.29
CA GLY A 80 -13.38 2.81 1.76
C GLY A 80 -12.10 2.28 2.41
N GLN A 81 -11.18 1.66 1.64
CA GLN A 81 -9.90 1.23 2.19
C GLN A 81 -8.98 2.42 2.49
N ILE A 82 -8.04 2.22 3.41
CA ILE A 82 -7.00 3.19 3.74
C ILE A 82 -5.89 3.11 2.68
N ILE A 83 -5.53 4.26 2.12
CA ILE A 83 -4.50 4.44 1.09
C ILE A 83 -3.39 5.32 1.65
N ASP A 84 -2.14 4.89 1.45
CA ASP A 84 -0.96 5.65 1.87
C ASP A 84 -0.83 6.99 1.12
N LYS A 85 -0.26 7.99 1.78
CA LYS A 85 0.09 9.27 1.13
C LYS A 85 0.94 9.07 -0.11
N PHE A 86 0.81 10.02 -1.03
CA PHE A 86 1.45 10.06 -2.36
C PHE A 86 1.03 8.94 -3.30
N THR A 87 0.08 8.09 -2.90
CA THR A 87 -0.54 7.13 -3.81
C THR A 87 -1.38 7.86 -4.85
N VAL A 88 -1.31 7.36 -6.10
CA VAL A 88 -2.02 7.93 -7.24
C VAL A 88 -3.14 6.98 -7.69
N LEU A 89 -4.34 7.52 -7.87
CA LEU A 89 -5.44 6.84 -8.56
C LEU A 89 -5.50 7.30 -10.02
N SER A 90 -5.69 6.35 -10.93
CA SER A 90 -6.05 6.63 -12.32
C SER A 90 -7.51 6.31 -12.54
N ILE A 91 -8.27 7.30 -12.99
CA ILE A 91 -9.70 7.23 -13.20
C ILE A 91 -9.97 7.15 -14.69
N THR A 92 -10.81 6.20 -15.09
CA THR A 92 -11.19 5.96 -16.49
C THR A 92 -12.69 5.67 -16.58
N CYS A 93 -13.31 6.08 -17.68
CA CYS A 93 -14.71 5.78 -17.95
C CYS A 93 -14.86 4.51 -18.80
N ASN A 94 -16.02 3.87 -18.68
CA ASN A 94 -16.41 2.75 -19.53
C ASN A 94 -16.65 3.23 -20.97
N ASN A 95 -16.75 2.26 -21.89
CA ASN A 95 -17.07 2.56 -23.29
C ASN A 95 -18.38 3.36 -23.41
N ASN A 96 -18.38 4.34 -24.32
CA ASN A 96 -19.47 5.30 -24.55
C ASN A 96 -19.65 6.35 -23.43
N TYR A 97 -18.69 6.47 -22.51
CA TYR A 97 -18.64 7.54 -21.53
C TYR A 97 -17.31 8.29 -21.61
N VAL A 98 -17.34 9.58 -21.26
CA VAL A 98 -16.16 10.46 -21.21
C VAL A 98 -16.09 11.14 -19.84
N LEU A 99 -14.88 11.42 -19.36
CA LEU A 99 -14.71 12.17 -18.12
C LEU A 99 -15.32 13.57 -18.25
N SER A 100 -15.81 14.12 -17.14
CA SER A 100 -16.32 15.50 -17.07
C SER A 100 -15.25 16.55 -17.41
N THR A 101 -13.97 16.18 -17.34
CA THR A 101 -12.83 17.01 -17.78
C THR A 101 -12.58 16.93 -19.28
N HIS A 102 -13.30 16.07 -20.01
CA HIS A 102 -13.06 15.72 -21.42
C HIS A 102 -11.71 15.04 -21.70
N GLU A 103 -10.98 14.64 -20.67
CA GLU A 103 -9.73 13.90 -20.79
C GLU A 103 -9.98 12.38 -20.91
N THR A 104 -8.96 11.64 -21.35
CA THR A 104 -9.03 10.16 -21.45
C THR A 104 -8.96 9.48 -20.08
N PHE A 105 -8.18 10.06 -19.16
CA PHE A 105 -8.04 9.60 -17.78
C PHE A 105 -7.84 10.82 -16.87
N HIS A 106 -8.20 10.70 -15.59
CA HIS A 106 -7.94 11.71 -14.56
C HIS A 106 -7.03 11.11 -13.49
N LEU A 107 -6.15 11.94 -12.89
CA LEU A 107 -5.26 11.50 -11.82
C LEU A 107 -5.61 12.19 -10.50
N MET A 108 -5.82 11.38 -9.47
CA MET A 108 -5.99 11.87 -8.10
C MET A 108 -4.81 11.41 -7.25
N VAL A 109 -4.30 12.28 -6.39
CA VAL A 109 -3.16 12.00 -5.51
C VAL A 109 -3.60 12.15 -4.06
N CYS A 110 -3.27 11.15 -3.25
CA CYS A 110 -3.43 11.27 -1.80
C CYS A 110 -2.32 12.18 -1.26
N LEU A 111 -2.69 13.31 -0.66
CA LEU A 111 -1.75 14.24 -0.04
C LEU A 111 -1.34 13.74 1.35
N ASP A 112 -0.20 14.21 1.84
CA ASP A 112 0.31 13.91 3.19
C ASP A 112 -0.56 14.46 4.32
N GLU A 113 -1.51 15.34 4.01
CA GLU A 113 -2.57 15.79 4.91
C GLU A 113 -3.74 14.80 5.05
N GLY A 114 -3.70 13.67 4.33
CA GLY A 114 -4.76 12.66 4.34
C GLY A 114 -5.99 13.08 3.55
N LYS A 115 -5.80 13.87 2.49
CA LYS A 115 -6.85 14.36 1.59
C LYS A 115 -6.47 14.12 0.14
N TRP A 116 -7.47 13.88 -0.69
CA TRP A 116 -7.29 13.87 -2.15
C TRP A 116 -7.05 15.29 -2.67
N ASN A 117 -6.16 15.43 -3.65
CA ASN A 117 -5.84 16.71 -4.28
C ASN A 117 -6.97 17.28 -5.17
N SER A 118 -7.96 16.47 -5.51
CA SER A 118 -9.11 16.84 -6.35
C SER A 118 -10.33 15.99 -5.98
N GLU A 119 -11.50 16.39 -6.45
CA GLU A 119 -12.75 15.63 -6.30
C GLU A 119 -12.84 14.52 -7.36
N MET A 120 -13.69 13.52 -7.12
CA MET A 120 -13.94 12.44 -8.07
C MET A 120 -14.68 12.98 -9.31
N PRO A 121 -14.14 12.83 -10.54
CA PRO A 121 -14.82 13.26 -11.76
C PRO A 121 -15.99 12.33 -12.09
N HIS A 122 -16.91 12.85 -12.91
CA HIS A 122 -18.06 12.10 -13.40
C HIS A 122 -17.79 11.53 -14.80
N CYS A 123 -18.42 10.41 -15.12
CA CYS A 123 -18.44 9.84 -16.47
C CYS A 123 -19.76 10.20 -17.15
N ASN A 124 -19.69 11.08 -18.16
CA ASN A 124 -20.84 11.55 -18.92
C ASN A 124 -21.03 10.70 -20.18
N SER A 125 -22.28 10.36 -20.52
CA SER A 125 -22.57 9.60 -21.75
C SER A 125 -22.19 10.41 -22.99
N ILE A 126 -21.54 9.77 -23.95
CA ILE A 126 -21.26 10.36 -25.26
C ILE A 126 -22.55 10.33 -26.07
N SER A 127 -23.22 11.48 -26.19
CA SER A 127 -24.35 11.59 -27.13
C SER A 127 -23.82 11.49 -28.55
N LYS A 128 -24.24 10.46 -29.29
CA LYS A 128 -24.03 10.40 -30.74
C LYS A 128 -25.06 11.34 -31.38
N ASN A 129 -24.59 12.46 -31.93
CA ASN A 129 -25.38 13.32 -32.81
C ASN A 129 -25.36 12.77 -34.24
#